data_AF-A0A2D8SE95-F1
#
_entry.id   AF-A0A2D8SE95-F1
#
_cell.length_a   1.000
_cell.length_b   1.000
_cell.length_c   1.000
_cell.angle_alpha   90.00
_cell.angle_beta   90.00
_cell.angle_gamma   90.00
#
_symmetry.space_group_name_H-M   'P 1'
#
loop_
_entity.id
_entity.type
_entity.pdbx_description
1 polymer ?
#
loop_
_entity_poly.entity_id
_entity_poly.type
_entity_poly.pdbx_seq_one_letter_code
_entity_poly.pdbx_strand_id
1 'polypeptide(L)'
;KSSLVKAVHAKINLEGCNLKIVELQRDDLGSVSRLLKVLRVLPFKFILFCDDLSFSYDDQNYKSLKAILDGGLEGRPENVLFYATSNRRHLMPRDMIENERSSSINPSEAVEEKISLSDRFGLWLGFHPCSQDEYFDIIEAYTHHYNLKIDRVELEAKATEWARTRGSRSGRVAWQFFVDLAGRHSLAIK
;
A
#
# COMPACT_ATOMS: atom_id res chain seq x y z
N LYS A 1 -1.54 4.05 3.09
CA LYS A 1 -0.67 3.64 1.95
C LYS A 1 -1.50 3.49 0.67
N SER A 2 -2.43 2.54 0.59
CA SER A 2 -3.32 2.37 -0.58
C SER A 2 -4.14 3.62 -0.90
N SER A 3 -4.65 4.32 0.11
CA SER A 3 -5.34 5.61 -0.09
C SER A 3 -4.45 6.68 -0.74
N LEU A 4 -3.14 6.68 -0.45
CA LEU A 4 -2.20 7.61 -1.07
C LEU A 4 -2.03 7.29 -2.56
N VAL A 5 -1.94 6.00 -2.92
CA VAL A 5 -1.89 5.58 -4.33
C VAL A 5 -3.13 6.06 -5.08
N LYS A 6 -4.32 5.89 -4.49
CA LYS A 6 -5.58 6.38 -5.07
C LYS A 6 -5.60 7.90 -5.21
N ALA A 7 -5.15 8.63 -4.19
CA ALA A 7 -5.09 10.10 -4.22
C ALA A 7 -4.12 10.63 -5.30
N VAL A 8 -2.93 10.03 -5.40
CA VAL A 8 -1.94 10.37 -6.44
C VAL A 8 -2.49 10.07 -7.83
N HIS A 9 -3.13 8.91 -8.02
CA HIS A 9 -3.78 8.55 -9.29
C HIS A 9 -4.85 9.55 -9.70
N ALA A 10 -5.74 9.94 -8.77
CA ALA A 10 -6.75 10.95 -9.02
C ALA A 10 -6.10 12.29 -9.43
N LYS A 11 -5.08 12.75 -8.69
CA LYS A 11 -4.35 13.98 -9.00
C LYS A 11 -3.70 13.96 -10.39
N ILE A 12 -2.98 12.89 -10.72
CA ILE A 12 -2.30 12.77 -12.02
C ILE A 12 -3.29 12.73 -13.19
N ASN A 13 -4.46 12.11 -13.01
CA ASN A 13 -5.49 12.14 -14.05
C ASN A 13 -6.11 13.52 -14.24
N LEU A 14 -6.26 14.31 -13.17
CA LEU A 14 -6.71 15.71 -13.26
C LEU A 14 -5.71 16.59 -14.03
N GLU A 15 -4.42 16.24 -13.99
CA GLU A 15 -3.37 16.90 -14.77
C GLU A 15 -3.34 16.44 -16.26
N GLY A 16 -4.30 15.61 -16.69
CA GLY A 16 -4.47 15.20 -18.08
C GLY A 16 -3.72 13.93 -18.49
N CYS A 17 -3.02 13.27 -17.57
CA CYS A 17 -2.49 11.93 -17.82
C CYS A 17 -3.66 10.92 -17.91
N ASN A 18 -3.62 9.98 -18.85
CA ASN A 18 -4.60 8.89 -18.90
C ASN A 18 -4.05 7.65 -18.18
N LEU A 19 -3.92 7.75 -16.86
CA LEU A 19 -3.34 6.74 -16.00
C LEU A 19 -4.42 5.77 -15.50
N LYS A 20 -4.21 4.48 -15.70
CA LYS A 20 -5.07 3.40 -15.19
C LYS A 20 -4.37 2.66 -14.05
N ILE A 21 -5.13 2.21 -13.07
CA ILE A 21 -4.67 1.26 -12.06
C ILE A 21 -5.29 -0.10 -12.37
N VAL A 22 -4.47 -1.14 -12.36
CA VAL A 22 -4.91 -2.53 -12.35
C VAL A 22 -4.49 -3.10 -11.00
N GLU A 23 -5.47 -3.43 -10.18
CA GLU A 23 -5.22 -4.09 -8.89
C GLU A 23 -4.93 -5.58 -9.15
N LEU A 24 -3.86 -6.07 -8.52
CA LEU A 24 -3.42 -7.45 -8.58
C LEU A 24 -3.49 -8.07 -7.20
N GLN A 25 -4.21 -9.19 -7.11
CA GLN A 25 -4.13 -10.03 -5.93
C GLN A 25 -2.84 -10.84 -5.96
N ARG A 26 -2.38 -11.25 -4.77
CA ARG A 26 -1.18 -12.07 -4.61
C ARG A 26 -1.25 -13.36 -5.43
N ASP A 27 -2.42 -13.99 -5.48
CA ASP A 27 -2.65 -15.25 -6.20
C ASP A 27 -2.65 -15.08 -7.73
N ASP A 28 -2.76 -13.84 -8.23
CA ASP A 28 -2.75 -13.54 -9.67
C ASP A 28 -1.33 -13.32 -10.21
N LEU A 29 -0.30 -13.35 -9.36
CA LEU A 29 1.09 -13.05 -9.74
C LEU A 29 1.61 -13.97 -10.85
N GLY A 30 1.17 -15.23 -10.90
CA GLY A 30 1.51 -16.16 -11.97
C GLY A 30 0.98 -15.75 -13.36
N SER A 31 -0.05 -14.91 -13.43
CA SER A 31 -0.68 -14.47 -14.67
C SER A 31 -0.17 -13.14 -15.22
N VAL A 32 0.67 -12.43 -14.46
CA VAL A 32 1.11 -11.05 -14.78
C VAL A 32 1.85 -10.97 -16.10
N SER A 33 2.68 -11.96 -16.44
CA SER A 33 3.38 -11.98 -17.74
C SER A 33 2.41 -11.93 -18.92
N ARG A 34 1.27 -12.63 -18.82
CA ARG A 34 0.20 -12.57 -19.85
C ARG A 34 -0.47 -11.20 -19.86
N LEU A 35 -0.72 -10.61 -18.68
CA LEU A 35 -1.29 -9.27 -18.56
C LEU A 35 -0.38 -8.21 -19.21
N LEU A 36 0.93 -8.25 -18.95
CA LEU A 36 1.88 -7.30 -19.53
C LEU A 36 1.89 -7.31 -21.06
N LYS A 37 1.67 -8.46 -21.70
CA LYS A 37 1.53 -8.55 -23.17
C LYS A 37 0.33 -7.77 -23.68
N VAL A 38 -0.80 -7.86 -22.98
CA VAL A 38 -2.02 -7.12 -23.31
C VAL A 38 -1.83 -5.63 -23.08
N LEU A 39 -1.26 -5.23 -21.94
CA LEU A 39 -1.11 -3.82 -21.58
C LEU A 39 -0.12 -3.07 -22.48
N ARG A 40 0.91 -3.76 -23.00
CA ARG A 40 1.97 -3.16 -23.84
C ARG A 40 1.43 -2.45 -25.09
N VAL A 41 0.39 -2.98 -25.72
CA VAL A 41 -0.16 -2.45 -26.99
C VAL A 41 -1.24 -1.39 -26.79
N LEU A 42 -1.65 -1.14 -25.54
CA LEU A 42 -2.71 -0.18 -25.23
C LEU A 42 -2.14 1.24 -25.10
N PRO A 43 -2.90 2.28 -25.51
CA PRO A 43 -2.44 3.67 -25.53
C PRO A 43 -2.46 4.34 -24.14
N PHE A 44 -2.58 3.57 -23.06
CA PHE A 44 -2.68 4.07 -21.69
C PHE A 44 -1.39 3.82 -20.90
N LYS A 45 -1.21 4.59 -19.84
CA LYS A 45 -0.20 4.32 -18.80
C LYS A 45 -0.87 3.52 -17.68
N PHE A 46 -0.16 2.56 -17.11
CA PHE A 46 -0.69 1.64 -16.11
C PHE A 46 0.17 1.64 -14.85
N ILE A 47 -0.49 1.59 -13.69
CA ILE A 47 0.09 1.09 -12.45
C ILE A 47 -0.50 -0.30 -12.20
N LEU A 48 0.34 -1.32 -12.17
CA LEU A 48 0.03 -2.61 -11.57
C LEU A 48 0.20 -2.46 -10.06
N PHE A 49 -0.89 -2.54 -9.32
CA PHE A 49 -0.90 -2.28 -7.88
C PHE A 49 -1.19 -3.55 -7.10
N CYS A 50 -0.31 -3.93 -6.20
CA CYS A 50 -0.55 -5.01 -5.24
C CYS A 50 -0.65 -4.44 -3.82
N ASP A 51 -1.80 -4.61 -3.18
CA ASP A 51 -2.01 -4.12 -1.82
C ASP A 51 -1.61 -5.17 -0.77
N ASP A 52 -1.02 -4.71 0.33
CA ASP A 52 -0.54 -5.51 1.45
C ASP A 52 0.26 -6.77 1.06
N LEU A 53 1.19 -6.57 0.13
CA LEU A 53 2.06 -7.63 -0.34
C LEU A 53 2.99 -8.07 0.81
N SER A 54 2.84 -9.34 1.18
CA SER A 54 3.73 -10.05 2.08
C SER A 54 3.68 -11.54 1.76
N PHE A 55 4.81 -12.23 1.93
CA PHE A 55 4.94 -13.63 1.61
C PHE A 55 5.11 -14.49 2.86
N SER A 56 4.74 -15.76 2.75
CA SER A 56 4.90 -16.82 3.76
C SER A 56 5.85 -17.90 3.21
N TYR A 57 6.27 -18.85 4.08
CA TYR A 57 7.31 -19.84 3.76
C TYR A 57 7.05 -20.64 2.49
N ASP A 58 5.81 -21.10 2.29
CA ASP A 58 5.45 -21.98 1.17
C ASP A 58 4.98 -21.26 -0.10
N ASP A 59 5.05 -19.94 -0.15
CA ASP A 59 4.41 -19.21 -1.24
C ASP A 59 5.31 -19.12 -2.49
N GLN A 60 5.03 -19.94 -3.50
CA GLN A 60 5.74 -19.89 -4.78
C GLN A 60 5.55 -18.58 -5.56
N ASN A 61 4.56 -17.74 -5.21
CA ASN A 61 4.30 -16.48 -5.90
C ASN A 61 5.45 -15.46 -5.79
N TYR A 62 6.36 -15.59 -4.82
CA TYR A 62 7.53 -14.68 -4.73
C TYR A 62 8.46 -14.83 -5.94
N LYS A 63 8.58 -16.05 -6.51
CA LYS A 63 9.42 -16.31 -7.70
C LYS A 63 8.82 -15.64 -8.93
N SER A 64 7.50 -15.69 -9.08
CA SER A 64 6.79 -15.00 -10.15
C SER A 64 7.01 -13.49 -10.05
N LEU A 65 6.87 -12.91 -8.86
CA LEU A 65 7.14 -11.49 -8.65
C LEU A 65 8.60 -11.12 -8.96
N LYS A 66 9.56 -11.94 -8.52
CA LYS A 66 10.98 -11.73 -8.82
C LYS A 66 11.22 -11.66 -10.33
N ALA A 67 10.70 -12.63 -11.09
CA ALA A 67 10.86 -12.67 -12.54
C ALA A 67 10.22 -11.45 -13.25
N ILE A 68 9.11 -10.93 -12.72
CA ILE A 68 8.46 -9.71 -13.23
C ILE A 68 9.33 -8.48 -12.96
N LEU A 69 9.91 -8.35 -11.77
CA LEU A 69 10.73 -7.21 -11.36
C LEU A 69 12.13 -7.22 -12.00
N ASP A 70 12.73 -8.40 -12.15
CA ASP A 70 14.00 -8.61 -12.86
C ASP A 70 13.85 -8.28 -14.36
N GLY A 71 12.62 -8.25 -14.87
CA GLY A 71 12.33 -8.05 -16.28
C GLY A 71 12.85 -9.24 -17.08
N GLY A 72 12.16 -10.38 -16.97
CA GLY A 72 12.42 -11.57 -17.81
C GLY A 72 12.54 -11.25 -19.31
N LEU A 73 12.84 -12.22 -20.18
CA LEU A 73 13.29 -12.00 -21.58
C LEU A 73 12.61 -10.87 -22.39
N GLU A 74 11.31 -10.60 -22.21
CA GLU A 74 10.57 -9.54 -22.93
C GLU A 74 10.58 -8.16 -22.25
N GLY A 75 11.07 -8.06 -21.01
CA GLY A 75 11.14 -6.87 -20.17
C GLY A 75 9.77 -6.33 -19.71
N ARG A 76 9.79 -5.47 -18.69
CA ARG A 76 8.60 -4.69 -18.29
C ARG A 76 8.29 -3.63 -19.36
N PRO A 77 7.03 -3.52 -19.86
CA PRO A 77 6.65 -2.47 -20.80
C PRO A 77 6.89 -1.05 -20.26
N GLU A 78 7.30 -0.12 -21.11
CA GLU A 78 7.55 1.28 -20.74
C GLU A 78 6.30 2.02 -20.24
N ASN A 79 5.10 1.54 -20.61
CA ASN A 79 3.83 2.11 -20.19
C ASN A 79 3.28 1.50 -18.89
N VAL A 80 4.04 0.64 -18.19
CA VAL A 80 3.58 -0.05 -16.97
C VAL A 80 4.55 0.18 -15.81
N LEU A 81 4.07 0.65 -14.66
CA LEU A 81 4.81 0.69 -13.39
C LEU A 81 4.22 -0.29 -12.39
N PHE A 82 5.06 -0.84 -11.50
CA PHE A 82 4.62 -1.76 -10.46
C PHE A 82 4.69 -1.09 -9.09
N TYR A 83 3.57 -1.03 -8.38
CA TYR A 83 3.44 -0.50 -7.03
C TYR A 83 3.04 -1.62 -6.08
N ALA A 84 3.68 -1.67 -4.92
CA ALA A 84 3.25 -2.54 -3.83
C ALA A 84 3.16 -1.75 -2.53
N THR A 85 2.18 -2.06 -1.69
CA THR A 85 2.23 -1.70 -0.27
C THR A 85 2.60 -2.92 0.55
N SER A 86 3.25 -2.70 1.69
CA SER A 86 3.47 -3.76 2.67
C SER A 86 3.36 -3.19 4.07
N ASN A 87 2.75 -3.94 4.97
CA ASN A 87 2.77 -3.62 6.40
C ASN A 87 4.05 -4.12 7.10
N ARG A 88 4.91 -4.86 6.39
CA ARG A 88 6.19 -5.35 6.89
C ARG A 88 7.34 -4.52 6.33
N ARG A 89 8.44 -4.45 7.09
CA ARG A 89 9.68 -3.81 6.65
C ARG A 89 10.35 -4.55 5.49
N HIS A 90 10.14 -5.86 5.42
CA HIS A 90 10.59 -6.73 4.34
C HIS A 90 9.38 -7.51 3.81
N LEU A 91 9.33 -7.77 2.51
CA LEU A 91 8.26 -8.57 1.90
C LEU A 91 8.28 -10.02 2.38
N MET A 92 9.43 -10.49 2.87
CA MET A 92 9.66 -11.79 3.50
C MET A 92 9.88 -11.65 5.03
N PRO A 93 9.32 -12.54 5.87
CA PRO A 93 9.59 -12.57 7.31
C PRO A 93 11.08 -12.82 7.64
N ARG A 94 11.57 -12.26 8.75
CA ARG A 94 12.96 -12.48 9.22
C ARG A 94 13.23 -13.93 9.62
N ASP A 95 12.27 -14.61 10.23
CA ASP A 95 12.46 -16.02 10.63
C ASP A 95 12.64 -16.94 9.41
N MET A 96 12.09 -16.58 8.24
CA MET A 96 12.40 -17.28 6.97
C MET A 96 13.82 -17.04 6.49
N ILE A 97 14.35 -15.83 6.74
CA ILE A 97 15.74 -15.47 6.46
C ILE A 97 16.68 -16.23 7.43
N GLU A 98 16.26 -16.50 8.65
CA GLU A 98 17.10 -17.17 9.66
C GLU A 98 16.99 -18.71 9.64
N ASN A 99 15.82 -19.29 9.35
CA ASN A 99 15.64 -20.76 9.31
C ASN A 99 16.32 -21.42 8.10
N GLU A 100 16.43 -20.75 6.96
CA GLU A 100 17.25 -21.28 5.87
C GLU A 100 18.75 -21.23 6.15
N ARG A 101 19.18 -20.40 7.12
CA ARG A 101 20.58 -20.41 7.55
C ARG A 101 21.01 -21.76 8.15
N SER A 102 20.05 -22.52 8.65
CA SER A 102 20.28 -23.76 9.37
C SER A 102 19.98 -25.02 8.53
N SER A 103 19.25 -24.92 7.41
CA SER A 103 18.81 -26.09 6.62
C SER A 103 19.39 -26.18 5.19
N SER A 104 20.08 -25.15 4.70
CA SER A 104 20.62 -25.11 3.33
C SER A 104 22.13 -25.30 3.31
N ILE A 105 22.65 -25.92 2.23
CA ILE A 105 24.09 -26.22 2.07
C ILE A 105 24.89 -24.90 1.96
N ASN A 106 24.29 -23.85 1.37
CA ASN A 106 24.82 -22.48 1.29
C ASN A 106 23.81 -21.46 1.88
N PRO A 107 23.81 -21.28 3.20
CA PRO A 107 22.82 -20.47 3.90
C PRO A 107 22.86 -18.97 3.60
N SER A 108 23.99 -18.46 3.14
CA SER A 108 24.15 -17.05 2.77
C SER A 108 23.46 -16.72 1.44
N GLU A 109 23.50 -17.64 0.46
CA GLU A 109 22.97 -17.43 -0.89
C GLU A 109 21.43 -17.41 -0.91
N ALA A 110 20.78 -18.33 -0.18
CA ALA A 110 19.31 -18.40 -0.12
C ALA A 110 18.68 -17.17 0.57
N VAL A 111 19.40 -16.61 1.55
CA VAL A 111 19.04 -15.38 2.26
C VAL A 111 19.20 -14.15 1.36
N GLU A 112 20.35 -14.02 0.69
CA GLU A 112 20.58 -12.95 -0.28
C GLU A 112 19.53 -13.00 -1.39
N GLU A 113 19.14 -14.19 -1.84
CA GLU A 113 18.13 -14.35 -2.88
C GLU A 113 16.73 -13.86 -2.45
N LYS A 114 16.35 -14.01 -1.18
CA LYS A 114 15.05 -13.53 -0.65
C LYS A 114 15.05 -12.05 -0.28
N ILE A 115 16.18 -11.51 0.15
CA ILE A 115 16.36 -10.06 0.35
C ILE A 115 16.34 -9.36 -1.01
N SER A 116 16.93 -9.98 -2.05
CA SER A 116 17.05 -9.41 -3.39
C SER A 116 15.72 -8.98 -4.01
N LEU A 117 14.60 -9.64 -3.68
CA LEU A 117 13.28 -9.29 -4.22
C LEU A 117 12.86 -7.87 -3.84
N SER A 118 13.11 -7.49 -2.59
CA SER A 118 12.72 -6.17 -2.11
C SER A 118 13.64 -5.11 -2.74
N ASP A 119 14.93 -5.41 -2.92
CA ASP A 119 15.91 -4.51 -3.53
C ASP A 119 15.64 -4.24 -5.02
N ARG A 120 14.82 -5.05 -5.70
CA ARG A 120 14.38 -4.80 -7.08
C ARG A 120 13.37 -3.66 -7.22
N PHE A 121 12.79 -3.20 -6.11
CA PHE A 121 12.00 -1.97 -6.13
C PHE A 121 12.95 -0.77 -6.12
N GLY A 122 12.97 -0.01 -7.22
CA GLY A 122 13.86 1.14 -7.39
C GLY A 122 13.54 2.34 -6.48
N LEU A 123 12.36 2.38 -5.85
CA LEU A 123 11.98 3.43 -4.90
C LEU A 123 11.26 2.81 -3.70
N TRP A 124 11.72 3.19 -2.51
CA TRP A 124 11.14 2.78 -1.24
C TRP A 124 10.65 4.00 -0.47
N LEU A 125 9.37 3.98 -0.10
CA LEU A 125 8.75 5.03 0.70
C LEU A 125 8.37 4.45 2.07
N GLY A 126 9.10 4.86 3.09
CA GLY A 126 8.78 4.57 4.48
C GLY A 126 7.59 5.41 4.96
N PHE A 127 6.78 4.83 5.85
CA PHE A 127 5.73 5.57 6.54
C PHE A 127 6.01 5.50 8.04
N HIS A 128 6.03 6.67 8.67
CA HIS A 128 6.15 6.77 10.12
C HIS A 128 4.79 6.51 10.80
N PRO A 129 4.78 6.11 12.07
CA PRO A 129 3.57 6.09 12.87
C PRO A 129 2.90 7.46 12.86
N CYS A 130 1.57 7.46 12.72
CA CYS A 130 0.78 8.69 12.73
C CYS A 130 0.91 9.38 14.10
N SER A 131 1.43 10.59 14.11
CA SER A 131 1.54 11.42 15.30
C SER A 131 0.15 11.85 15.80
N GLN A 132 0.08 12.44 16.99
CA GLN A 132 -1.19 12.98 17.48
C GLN A 132 -1.65 14.17 16.65
N ASP A 133 -0.74 15.08 16.32
CA ASP A 133 -1.05 16.28 15.54
C ASP A 133 -1.51 15.89 14.13
N GLU A 134 -0.80 14.97 13.47
CA GLU A 134 -1.21 14.43 12.16
C GLU A 134 -2.60 13.76 12.23
N TYR A 135 -2.90 13.07 13.33
CA TYR A 135 -4.20 12.44 13.53
C TYR A 135 -5.32 13.48 13.65
N PHE A 136 -5.07 14.59 14.35
CA PHE A 136 -6.02 15.71 14.42
C PHE A 136 -6.15 16.43 13.08
N ASP A 137 -5.05 16.69 12.38
CA ASP A 137 -5.06 17.32 11.05
C ASP A 137 -5.92 16.52 10.06
N ILE A 138 -5.83 15.19 10.08
CA ILE A 138 -6.67 14.32 9.24
C ILE A 138 -8.15 14.48 9.59
N ILE A 139 -8.50 14.54 10.87
CA ILE A 139 -9.88 14.68 11.33
C ILE A 139 -10.43 16.06 10.98
N GLU A 140 -9.65 17.12 11.21
CA GLU A 140 -10.00 18.49 10.82
C GLU A 140 -10.21 18.60 9.31
N ALA A 141 -9.38 17.92 8.51
CA ALA A 141 -9.59 17.87 7.06
C ALA A 141 -10.95 17.25 6.68
N TYR A 142 -11.40 16.21 7.39
CA TYR A 142 -12.73 15.64 7.17
C TYR A 142 -13.86 16.58 7.62
N THR A 143 -13.75 17.19 8.81
CA THR A 143 -14.79 18.12 9.29
C THR A 143 -14.93 19.32 8.36
N HIS A 144 -13.81 19.86 7.85
CA HIS A 144 -13.82 20.91 6.83
C HIS A 144 -14.42 20.44 5.50
N HIS A 145 -14.01 19.28 5.00
CA HIS A 145 -14.51 18.76 3.71
C HIS A 145 -16.03 18.57 3.70
N TYR A 146 -16.59 18.08 4.80
CA TYR A 146 -18.02 17.84 4.94
C TYR A 146 -18.78 18.99 5.63
N ASN A 147 -18.09 20.12 5.88
CA ASN A 147 -18.65 21.31 6.52
C ASN A 147 -19.34 21.03 7.88
N LEU A 148 -18.78 20.10 8.66
CA LEU A 148 -19.25 19.79 10.00
C LEU A 148 -18.68 20.82 11.00
N LYS A 149 -19.57 21.56 11.66
CA LYS A 149 -19.19 22.54 12.68
C LYS A 149 -19.11 21.88 14.05
N ILE A 150 -17.93 21.91 14.66
CA ILE A 150 -17.66 21.44 16.01
C ILE A 150 -16.51 22.28 16.58
N ASP A 151 -16.53 22.52 17.88
CA ASP A 151 -15.43 23.20 18.56
C ASP A 151 -14.15 22.35 18.51
N ARG A 152 -12.99 22.99 18.29
CA ARG A 152 -11.71 22.29 18.13
C ARG A 152 -11.31 21.54 19.39
N VAL A 153 -11.51 22.14 20.57
CA VAL A 153 -11.15 21.51 21.86
C VAL A 153 -12.03 20.29 22.09
N GLU A 154 -13.33 20.41 21.79
CA GLU A 154 -14.27 19.28 21.85
C GLU A 154 -13.89 18.16 20.86
N LEU A 155 -13.52 18.52 19.64
CA LEU A 155 -13.10 17.58 18.59
C LEU A 155 -11.86 16.78 19.00
N GLU A 156 -10.81 17.47 19.44
CA GLU A 156 -9.55 16.87 19.86
C GLU A 156 -9.74 15.95 21.09
N ALA A 157 -10.57 16.37 22.06
CA ALA A 157 -10.89 15.56 23.24
C ALA A 157 -11.59 14.24 22.84
N LYS A 158 -12.65 14.32 22.03
CA LYS A 158 -13.37 13.13 21.54
C LYS A 158 -12.49 12.23 20.67
N ALA A 159 -11.69 12.82 19.79
CA ALA A 159 -10.77 12.10 18.92
C ALA A 159 -9.70 11.35 19.73
N THR A 160 -9.19 11.97 20.79
CA THR A 160 -8.21 11.36 21.71
C THR A 160 -8.79 10.16 22.45
N GLU A 161 -10.00 10.32 22.99
CA GLU A 161 -10.73 9.22 23.64
C GLU A 161 -10.95 8.06 22.67
N TRP A 162 -11.42 8.35 21.46
CA TRP A 162 -11.62 7.35 20.41
C TRP A 162 -10.34 6.59 20.08
N ALA A 163 -9.23 7.30 19.82
CA ALA A 163 -7.94 6.69 19.52
C ALA A 163 -7.45 5.78 20.66
N ARG A 164 -7.68 6.19 21.91
CA ARG A 164 -7.34 5.40 23.10
C ARG A 164 -8.12 4.08 23.16
N THR A 165 -9.42 4.10 22.85
CA THR A 165 -10.24 2.87 22.81
C THR A 165 -9.81 1.92 21.69
N ARG A 166 -9.30 2.45 20.57
CA ARG A 166 -8.80 1.66 19.43
C ARG A 166 -7.34 1.24 19.57
N GLY A 167 -6.63 1.75 20.57
CA GLY A 167 -5.21 1.46 20.80
C GLY A 167 -4.27 1.94 19.69
N SER A 168 -4.72 2.80 18.77
CA SER A 168 -3.91 3.27 17.65
C SER A 168 -4.39 4.61 17.08
N ARG A 169 -3.45 5.34 16.45
CA ARG A 169 -3.73 6.50 15.60
C ARG A 169 -3.38 6.13 14.16
N SER A 170 -4.32 6.37 13.25
CA SER A 170 -4.10 6.17 11.81
C SER A 170 -5.22 6.86 11.02
N GLY A 171 -5.00 7.09 9.73
CA GLY A 171 -6.05 7.59 8.85
C GLY A 171 -7.31 6.72 8.83
N ARG A 172 -7.19 5.39 9.02
CA ARG A 172 -8.34 4.48 9.16
C ARG A 172 -9.14 4.77 10.43
N VAL A 173 -8.45 4.92 11.56
CA VAL A 173 -9.08 5.22 12.86
C VAL A 173 -9.72 6.61 12.82
N ALA A 174 -9.06 7.58 12.20
CA ALA A 174 -9.57 8.94 12.02
C ALA A 174 -10.85 8.95 11.18
N TRP A 175 -10.88 8.21 10.07
CA TRP A 175 -12.07 8.06 9.25
C TRP A 175 -13.22 7.42 10.04
N GLN A 176 -12.95 6.33 10.77
CA GLN A 176 -13.97 5.68 11.60
C GLN A 176 -14.53 6.60 12.69
N PHE A 177 -13.66 7.40 13.34
CA PHE A 177 -14.08 8.43 14.28
C PHE A 177 -14.97 9.47 13.60
N PHE A 178 -14.55 9.99 12.45
CA PHE A 178 -15.30 10.98 11.71
C PHE A 178 -16.68 10.44 11.27
N VAL A 179 -16.77 9.19 10.83
CA VAL A 179 -18.05 8.54 10.46
C VAL A 179 -18.99 8.46 11.66
N ASP A 180 -18.49 8.05 12.82
CA ASP A 180 -19.28 8.02 14.07
C ASP A 180 -19.74 9.43 14.47
N LEU A 181 -18.83 10.40 14.41
CA LEU A 181 -19.13 11.80 14.68
C LEU A 181 -20.19 12.36 13.72
N ALA A 182 -20.04 12.14 12.42
CA ALA A 182 -21.01 12.54 11.41
C ALA A 182 -22.39 11.93 11.68
N GLY A 183 -22.44 10.64 12.03
CA GLY A 183 -23.67 9.96 12.43
C GLY A 183 -24.36 10.61 13.62
N ARG A 184 -23.61 10.97 14.68
CA ARG A 184 -24.15 11.69 15.85
C ARG A 184 -24.69 13.08 15.52
N HIS A 185 -24.17 13.70 14.47
CA HIS A 185 -24.61 15.01 13.97
C HIS A 185 -25.65 14.91 12.83
N SER A 186 -26.17 13.71 12.54
CA SER A 186 -27.11 13.47 11.43
C SER A 186 -26.60 13.96 10.08
N LEU A 187 -25.27 13.93 9.88
CA LEU A 187 -24.61 14.33 8.66
C LEU A 187 -24.45 13.13 7.73
N ALA A 188 -25.05 13.21 6.54
CA ALA A 188 -24.87 12.20 5.51
C ALA A 188 -23.52 12.35 4.81
N ILE A 189 -22.69 11.32 4.89
CA ILE A 189 -21.43 11.18 4.15
C ILE A 189 -21.68 10.31 2.90
N LYS A 190 -21.08 10.67 1.76
CA LYS A 190 -21.22 9.96 0.48
C LYS A 190 -19.99 9.12 0.17
#